data_AF-A0A938QT25-F1
#
_entry.id   AF-A0A938QT25-F1
#
_cell.length_a   1.000
_cell.length_b   1.000
_cell.length_c   1.000
_cell.angle_alpha   90.00
_cell.angle_beta   90.00
_cell.angle_gamma   90.00
#
_symmetry.space_group_name_H-M   'P 1'
#
loop_
_entity.id
_entity.type
_entity.pdbx_description
1 polymer ?
#
loop_
_entity_poly.entity_id
_entity_poly.type
_entity_poly.pdbx_seq_one_letter_code
_entity_poly.pdbx_strand_id
1 'polypeptide(L)' 'MTDAAPPPAVGALVVVDGEPGGVLRVERLLPDGRVRCFRYVDGGFVVVDAARVRPCPPGTRAAP' A
#
# COMPACT_ATOMS: atom_id res chain seq x y z
N MET A 1 16.43 -3.46 -18.38
CA MET A 1 15.72 -2.41 -17.63
C MET A 1 14.71 -3.12 -16.74
N THR A 2 15.01 -3.26 -15.46
CA THR A 2 14.03 -3.80 -14.52
C THR A 2 13.41 -2.60 -13.83
N ASP A 3 12.30 -2.11 -14.41
CA ASP A 3 11.43 -1.11 -13.79
C ASP A 3 10.67 -1.80 -12.64
N ALA A 4 11.41 -2.20 -11.60
CA ALA A 4 10.78 -2.50 -10.33
C ALA A 4 10.59 -1.14 -9.67
N ALA A 5 9.33 -0.68 -9.60
CA ALA A 5 8.99 0.50 -8.82
C ALA A 5 9.64 0.37 -7.42
N PRO A 6 10.28 1.43 -6.90
CA PRO A 6 10.92 1.36 -5.59
C PRO A 6 9.90 0.92 -4.54
N PRO A 7 10.30 0.11 -3.55
CA PRO A 7 9.40 -0.35 -2.50
C PRO A 7 8.73 0.86 -1.84
N PRO A 8 7.43 0.77 -1.52
CA PRO A 8 6.69 1.90 -0.99
C PRO A 8 7.24 2.31 0.37
N ALA A 9 7.38 3.62 0.59
CA ALA A 9 7.93 4.14 1.83
C ALA A 9 7.00 3.88 3.02
N VAL A 10 7.58 3.60 4.19
CA VAL A 10 6.81 3.50 5.43
C VAL A 10 6.09 4.82 5.70
N GLY A 11 4.79 4.74 6.00
CA GLY A 11 3.91 5.88 6.19
C GLY A 11 3.26 6.40 4.90
N ALA A 12 3.66 5.91 3.73
CA ALA A 12 3.07 6.32 2.46
C ALA A 12 1.64 5.80 2.30
N LEU A 13 0.82 6.60 1.63
CA LEU A 13 -0.50 6.20 1.17
C LEU A 13 -0.38 5.45 -0.16
N VAL A 14 -0.99 4.29 -0.23
CA VAL A 14 -0.87 3.37 -1.37
C VAL A 14 -2.21 2.75 -1.72
N VAL A 15 -2.31 2.22 -2.92
CA VAL A 15 -3.49 1.46 -3.38
C VAL A 15 -3.00 0.06 -3.77
N VAL A 16 -3.82 -0.95 -3.51
CA VAL A 16 -3.50 -2.34 -3.87
C VAL A 16 -4.43 -2.80 -4.97
N ASP A 17 -3.84 -3.26 -6.07
CA ASP A 17 -4.60 -3.80 -7.20
C ASP A 17 -5.41 -5.03 -6.76
N GLY A 18 -6.74 -4.96 -6.91
CA GLY A 18 -7.67 -6.06 -6.65
C GLY A 18 -8.17 -6.19 -5.21
N GLU A 19 -7.75 -5.31 -4.28
CA GLU A 19 -8.36 -5.23 -2.95
C GLU A 19 -9.53 -4.24 -2.98
N PRO A 20 -10.76 -4.66 -2.63
CA PRO A 20 -11.89 -3.76 -2.45
C PRO A 20 -11.72 -3.00 -1.14
N GLY A 21 -10.95 -1.94 -1.20
CA GLY A 21 -10.58 -1.15 -0.03
C GLY A 21 -9.67 -0.05 -0.49
N GLY A 22 -10.14 1.18 -0.35
CA GLY A 22 -9.43 2.37 -0.74
C GLY A 22 -8.07 2.52 -0.07
N VAL A 23 -7.44 3.66 -0.37
CA VAL A 23 -6.12 4.07 0.07
C VAL A 23 -5.71 3.48 1.44
N LEU A 24 -4.63 2.70 1.41
CA LEU A 24 -3.98 2.04 2.52
C LEU A 24 -2.79 2.88 3.00
N ARG A 25 -2.39 2.72 4.27
CA ARG A 25 -1.11 3.29 4.75
C ARG A 25 -0.09 2.20 5.00
N VAL A 26 1.10 2.35 4.44
CA VAL A 26 2.21 1.43 4.70
C VAL A 26 2.67 1.56 6.14
N GLU A 27 2.67 0.46 6.89
CA GLU A 27 3.16 0.41 8.26
C GLU A 27 4.60 -0.11 8.30
N ARG A 28 4.90 -1.17 7.55
CA ARG A 28 6.22 -1.79 7.53
C ARG A 28 6.45 -2.61 6.25
N LEU A 29 7.68 -2.59 5.76
CA LEU A 29 8.20 -3.49 4.74
C LEU A 29 8.69 -4.80 5.39
N LEU A 30 8.26 -5.94 4.86
CA LEU A 30 8.65 -7.27 5.33
C LEU A 30 9.82 -7.80 4.49
N PRO A 31 10.69 -8.64 5.08
CA PRO A 31 11.90 -9.16 4.40
C PRO A 31 11.58 -10.14 3.27
N ASP A 32 10.36 -10.66 3.19
CA ASP A 32 9.87 -11.58 2.16
C ASP A 32 9.36 -10.84 0.90
N GLY A 33 9.54 -9.53 0.81
CA GLY A 33 9.04 -8.72 -0.30
C GLY A 33 7.56 -8.34 -0.18
N ARG A 34 6.95 -8.56 0.99
CA ARG A 34 5.59 -8.11 1.29
C ARG A 34 5.59 -6.80 2.09
N VAL A 35 4.41 -6.21 2.17
CA VAL A 35 4.18 -4.94 2.87
C VAL A 35 2.98 -5.12 3.78
N ARG A 36 3.15 -4.74 5.04
CA ARG A 36 2.04 -4.63 5.99
C ARG A 36 1.45 -3.24 5.87
N CYS A 37 0.16 -3.19 5.57
CA CYS A 37 -0.61 -1.98 5.36
C CYS A 37 -1.78 -1.89 6.33
N PHE A 38 -2.08 -0.68 6.79
CA PHE A 38 -3.26 -0.36 7.59
C PHE A 38 -4.41 0.08 6.67
N ARG A 39 -5.59 -0.51 6.87
CA ARG A 39 -6.84 -0.15 6.21
C ARG A 39 -7.63 0.81 7.09
N TYR A 40 -7.92 1.99 6.56
CA TYR A 40 -8.75 2.98 7.26
C TYR A 40 -10.22 2.60 7.31
N VAL A 41 -10.72 1.88 6.30
CA VAL A 41 -12.14 1.55 6.16
C VAL A 41 -12.68 0.63 7.26
N ASP A 42 -11.85 -0.30 7.74
CA ASP A 42 -12.21 -1.30 8.77
C ASP A 42 -11.30 -1.24 9.99
N GLY A 43 -10.29 -0.35 10.01
CA GLY A 43 -9.30 -0.25 11.08
C GLY A 43 -8.39 -1.48 11.20
N GLY A 44 -8.28 -2.27 10.13
CA GLY A 44 -7.56 -3.55 10.10
C GLY A 44 -6.15 -3.44 9.50
N PHE A 45 -5.41 -4.55 9.58
CA PHE A 45 -4.13 -4.72 8.88
C PHE A 45 -4.26 -5.77 7.79
N VAL A 46 -3.64 -5.50 6.65
CA VAL A 46 -3.52 -6.43 5.55
C VAL A 46 -2.05 -6.56 5.16
N VAL A 47 -1.65 -7.76 4.74
CA VAL A 47 -0.32 -8.03 4.21
C VAL A 47 -0.46 -8.33 2.72
N VAL A 48 0.25 -7.59 1.89
CA VAL A 48 0.16 -7.67 0.43
C VAL A 48 1.56 -7.71 -0.19
N ASP A 49 1.70 -8.27 -1.38
CA ASP A 49 2.96 -8.24 -2.11
C ASP A 49 3.32 -6.81 -2.50
N ALA A 50 4.58 -6.40 -2.29
CA ALA A 50 5.04 -5.06 -2.67
C ALA A 50 4.83 -4.76 -4.16
N ALA A 51 4.89 -5.79 -5.01
CA ALA A 51 4.64 -5.68 -6.44
C ALA A 51 3.18 -5.30 -6.80
N ARG A 52 2.23 -5.53 -5.88
CA ARG A 52 0.81 -5.15 -6.06
C ARG A 52 0.48 -3.78 -5.46
N VAL A 53 1.44 -3.19 -4.74
CA VAL A 53 1.29 -1.89 -4.10
C VAL A 53 1.68 -0.81 -5.09
N ARG A 54 0.77 0.14 -5.32
CA ARG A 54 1.04 1.33 -6.13
C ARG A 54 0.97 2.59 -5.28
N PRO A 55 1.83 3.59 -5.52
CA PRO A 55 1.69 4.88 -4.87
C PRO A 55 0.31 5.46 -5.18
N CYS A 56 -0.33 6.02 -4.15
CA CYS A 56 -1.60 6.69 -4.33
C CYS A 56 -1.42 7.90 -5.26
N PRO A 57 -2.25 8.07 -6.30
CA PRO A 57 -2.13 9.22 -7.20
C PRO A 57 -2.24 10.53 -6.42
N PRO A 58 -1.42 11.55 -6.73
CA PRO A 58 -1.56 12.86 -6.11
C PRO A 58 -2.97 13.43 -6.36
N GLY A 59 -3.60 13.95 -5.31
CA GLY A 59 -4.99 14.44 -5.35
C GLY A 59 -6.04 13.42 -4.89
N THR A 60 -5.67 12.15 -4.67
CA THR A 60 -6.56 11.16 -4.09
C THR A 60 -6.69 11.43 -2.59
N ARG A 61 -7.86 11.92 -2.17
CA ARG A 61 -8.17 12.13 -0.75
C ARG A 61 -8.43 10.77 -0.12
N ALA A 62 -7.74 10.44 0.97
CA ALA A 62 -8.12 9.30 1.79
C ALA A 62 -9.59 9.51 2.20
N ALA A 63 -10.47 8.58 1.81
CA ALA A 63 -11.85 8.62 2.25
C ALA A 63 -11.86 8.44 3.79
N PRO A 64 -12.59 9.28 4.54
CA PRO A 64 -12.67 9.22 5.99
C PRO A 64 -13.36 7.94 6.48
#